data_AF-A0A7J2RC38-F1
#
_entry.id   AF-A0A7J2RC38-F1
#
_cell.length_a   1.000
_cell.length_b   1.000
_cell.length_c   1.000
_cell.angle_alpha   90.00
_cell.angle_beta   90.00
_cell.angle_gamma   90.00
#
_symmetry.space_group_name_H-M   'P 1'
#
loop_
_entity.id
_entity.type
_entity.pdbx_description
1 polymer ?
#
loop_
_entity_poly.entity_id
_entity_poly.type
_entity_poly.pdbx_seq_one_letter_code
_entity_poly.pdbx_strand_id
1 'polypeptide(L)'
;MSSFKNSRSTDNILNYILNIYKPYFWYFVISIFTCLSLAFIYIYYSKPVYEISATLIITDQNKGVENPDLLGRIDLLQSKQIVENEIEVLKSRKIINAVVNELSLYAPVIRTSYSEKKANLDIPIQIKVYNPDLIKNEHNENPISFTYNPKN
;
A
#
# COMPACT_ATOMS: atom_id res chain seq x y z
N MET A 1 2.28 -61.06 -11.43
CA MET A 1 3.63 -60.53 -11.72
C MET A 1 3.54 -59.70 -13.00
N SER A 2 3.05 -58.46 -12.89
CA SER A 2 2.59 -57.64 -14.01
C SER A 2 3.20 -56.25 -13.93
N SER A 3 4.31 -56.03 -14.66
CA SER A 3 4.74 -54.71 -15.12
C SER A 3 6.09 -54.84 -15.81
N PHE A 4 6.10 -55.17 -17.09
CA PHE A 4 7.21 -54.83 -17.98
C PHE A 4 6.68 -54.81 -19.41
N LYS A 5 7.08 -53.80 -20.19
CA LYS A 5 6.80 -53.57 -21.63
C LYS A 5 5.69 -52.55 -21.97
N ASN A 6 5.87 -51.32 -21.50
CA ASN A 6 5.32 -50.13 -22.15
C ASN A 6 6.29 -48.93 -22.04
N SER A 7 7.51 -49.05 -22.60
CA SER A 7 8.46 -47.90 -22.68
C SER A 7 8.88 -47.60 -24.12
N ARG A 8 9.14 -48.62 -24.95
CA ARG A 8 9.59 -48.41 -26.34
C ARG A 8 8.61 -47.62 -27.21
N SER A 9 7.30 -47.74 -26.98
CA SER A 9 6.28 -47.01 -27.74
C SER A 9 6.16 -45.56 -27.26
N THR A 10 6.20 -45.34 -25.94
CA THR A 10 6.09 -44.02 -25.34
C THR A 10 7.31 -43.17 -25.65
N ASP A 11 8.51 -43.75 -25.68
CA ASP A 11 9.75 -43.03 -26.01
C ASP A 11 9.68 -42.42 -27.42
N ASN A 12 9.12 -43.15 -28.39
CA ASN A 12 8.96 -42.65 -29.76
C ASN A 12 7.89 -41.55 -29.87
N ILE A 13 6.79 -41.68 -29.13
CA ILE A 13 5.70 -40.69 -29.10
C ILE A 13 6.17 -39.40 -28.41
N LEU A 14 6.89 -39.51 -27.31
CA LEU A 14 7.45 -38.36 -26.59
C LEU A 14 8.50 -37.63 -27.45
N ASN A 15 9.38 -38.36 -28.13
CA ASN A 15 10.34 -37.76 -29.06
C ASN A 15 9.64 -37.07 -30.25
N TYR A 16 8.54 -37.63 -30.75
CA TYR A 16 7.73 -37.00 -31.80
C TYR A 16 7.09 -35.67 -31.33
N ILE A 17 6.52 -35.65 -30.12
CA ILE A 17 5.92 -34.45 -29.52
C ILE A 17 6.99 -33.38 -29.25
N LEU A 18 8.14 -33.78 -28.70
CA LEU A 18 9.26 -32.86 -28.43
C LEU A 18 9.83 -32.24 -29.71
N ASN A 19 9.88 -33.00 -30.81
CA ASN A 19 10.36 -32.48 -32.09
C ASN A 19 9.42 -31.44 -32.70
N ILE A 20 8.09 -31.61 -32.50
CA ILE A 20 7.08 -30.63 -32.90
C ILE A 20 7.16 -29.37 -32.04
N TYR A 21 7.38 -29.49 -30.74
CA TYR A 21 7.35 -28.36 -29.80
C TYR A 21 8.65 -27.53 -29.74
N LYS A 22 9.80 -28.13 -30.06
CA LYS A 22 11.12 -27.46 -30.12
C LYS A 22 11.13 -26.12 -30.88
N PRO A 23 10.59 -26.02 -32.11
CA PRO A 23 10.60 -24.74 -32.85
C PRO A 23 9.65 -23.68 -32.24
N TYR A 24 8.60 -24.09 -31.51
CA TYR A 24 7.66 -23.14 -30.89
C TYR A 24 8.16 -22.55 -29.56
N PHE A 25 9.30 -23.02 -29.05
CA PHE A 25 9.90 -22.52 -27.81
C PHE A 25 10.17 -21.00 -27.86
N TRP A 26 10.47 -20.43 -29.03
CA TRP A 26 10.65 -18.99 -29.19
C TRP A 26 9.36 -18.19 -28.89
N TYR A 27 8.20 -18.68 -29.31
CA TYR A 27 6.91 -18.05 -28.98
C TYR A 27 6.60 -18.13 -27.49
N PHE A 28 7.01 -19.22 -26.82
CA PHE A 28 6.90 -19.35 -25.37
C PHE A 28 7.75 -18.32 -24.63
N VAL A 29 9.00 -18.11 -25.09
CA VAL A 29 9.89 -17.08 -24.55
C VAL A 29 9.33 -15.68 -24.80
N ILE A 30 8.80 -15.40 -25.99
CA ILE A 30 8.13 -14.12 -26.30
C ILE A 30 6.95 -13.86 -25.35
N SER A 31 6.13 -14.88 -25.10
CA SER A 31 4.95 -14.77 -24.24
C SER A 31 5.35 -14.45 -22.80
N ILE A 32 6.36 -15.14 -22.27
CA ILE A 32 6.94 -14.86 -20.95
C ILE A 32 7.45 -13.43 -20.87
N PHE A 33 8.22 -13.00 -21.87
CA PHE A 33 8.78 -11.64 -21.89
C PHE A 33 7.67 -10.59 -21.92
N THR A 34 6.64 -10.82 -22.75
CA THR A 34 5.48 -9.93 -22.86
C THR A 34 4.73 -9.85 -21.53
N CYS A 35 4.47 -10.98 -20.88
CA CYS A 35 3.83 -11.04 -19.57
C CYS A 35 4.63 -10.28 -18.50
N LEU A 36 5.96 -10.47 -18.45
CA LEU A 36 6.82 -9.73 -17.53
C LEU A 36 6.81 -8.22 -17.80
N SER A 37 6.87 -7.79 -19.06
CA SER A 37 6.78 -6.37 -19.41
C SER A 37 5.46 -5.76 -18.96
N LEU A 38 4.33 -6.43 -19.24
CA LEU A 38 3.01 -5.98 -18.78
C LEU A 38 2.91 -5.92 -17.26
N ALA A 39 3.42 -6.94 -16.56
CA ALA A 39 3.43 -6.94 -15.09
C ALA A 39 4.30 -5.82 -14.51
N PHE A 40 5.47 -5.56 -15.11
CA PHE A 40 6.35 -4.47 -14.70
C PHE A 40 5.71 -3.09 -14.90
N ILE A 41 5.10 -2.89 -16.07
CA ILE A 41 4.28 -1.72 -16.37
C ILE A 41 3.17 -1.57 -15.33
N TYR A 42 2.41 -2.64 -15.07
CA TYR A 42 1.32 -2.62 -14.11
C TYR A 42 1.80 -2.23 -12.70
N ILE A 43 2.92 -2.77 -12.22
CA ILE A 43 3.49 -2.42 -10.91
C ILE A 43 3.95 -0.96 -10.88
N TYR A 44 4.54 -0.45 -11.95
CA TYR A 44 5.00 0.93 -12.03
C TYR A 44 3.85 1.94 -12.06
N TYR A 45 2.73 1.62 -12.74
CA TYR A 45 1.55 2.48 -12.81
C TYR A 45 0.60 2.31 -11.62
N SER A 46 0.64 1.16 -10.94
CA SER A 46 -0.22 0.90 -9.79
C SER A 46 0.17 1.83 -8.63
N LYS A 47 -0.79 2.65 -8.20
CA LYS A 47 -0.59 3.56 -7.07
C LYS A 47 -0.30 2.73 -5.81
N PRO A 48 0.73 3.07 -5.02
CA PRO A 48 0.95 2.43 -3.74
C PRO A 48 -0.27 2.69 -2.85
N VAL A 49 -1.01 1.62 -2.53
CA VAL A 49 -2.11 1.69 -1.56
C VAL A 49 -1.47 1.64 -0.18
N TYR A 50 -1.48 2.77 0.51
CA TYR A 50 -0.99 2.85 1.89
C TYR A 50 -2.10 2.42 2.84
N GLU A 51 -1.95 1.25 3.43
CA GLU A 51 -2.81 0.80 4.53
C GLU A 51 -2.26 1.33 5.85
N ILE A 52 -3.08 2.08 6.58
CA ILE A 52 -2.78 2.54 7.93
C ILE A 52 -3.41 1.58 8.94
N SER A 53 -2.58 0.86 9.69
CA SER A 53 -3.02 0.00 10.79
C SER A 53 -2.54 0.57 12.12
N ALA A 54 -3.47 0.80 13.05
CA ALA A 54 -3.16 1.22 14.41
C ALA A 54 -3.72 0.16 15.38
N THR A 55 -2.90 -0.31 16.31
CA THR A 55 -3.31 -1.26 17.35
C THR A 55 -3.39 -0.52 18.68
N LEU A 56 -4.59 -0.45 19.26
CA LEU A 56 -4.84 0.20 20.54
C LEU A 56 -5.26 -0.85 21.58
N ILE A 57 -4.55 -0.92 22.69
CA ILE A 57 -4.84 -1.86 23.79
C ILE A 57 -5.69 -1.13 24.84
N ILE A 58 -6.91 -1.60 25.05
CA ILE A 58 -7.84 -1.06 26.05
C ILE A 58 -7.78 -1.97 27.28
N THR A 59 -7.25 -1.47 28.39
CA THR A 59 -7.29 -2.17 29.67
C THR A 59 -8.55 -1.73 30.41
N ASP A 60 -9.54 -2.62 30.51
CA ASP A 60 -10.77 -2.36 31.25
C ASP A 60 -10.45 -2.38 32.75
N GLN A 61 -10.40 -1.20 33.39
CA GLN A 61 -9.99 -1.06 34.79
C GLN A 61 -11.07 -1.43 35.80
N ASN A 62 -12.22 -1.93 35.33
CA ASN A 62 -13.30 -2.38 36.20
C ASN A 62 -13.60 -3.86 35.97
N LYS A 63 -13.21 -4.72 36.94
CA LYS A 63 -14.16 -5.57 37.69
C LYS A 63 -13.43 -6.62 38.53
N GLY A 64 -13.27 -6.30 39.81
CA GLY A 64 -13.78 -7.19 40.84
C GLY A 64 -15.25 -6.87 41.05
N VAL A 65 -16.16 -7.51 40.30
CA VAL A 65 -17.58 -7.62 40.67
C VAL A 65 -18.09 -8.98 40.20
N GLU A 66 -18.40 -9.79 41.18
CA GLU A 66 -18.96 -11.13 41.13
C GLU A 66 -20.40 -11.11 40.58
N ASN A 67 -20.60 -11.21 39.26
CA ASN A 67 -21.90 -11.59 38.69
C ASN A 67 -21.68 -12.37 37.38
N PRO A 68 -21.97 -13.68 37.35
CA PRO A 68 -21.58 -14.54 36.24
C PRO A 68 -22.53 -14.40 35.03
N ASP A 69 -21.89 -14.32 33.88
CA ASP A 69 -22.41 -14.49 32.52
C ASP A 69 -23.31 -13.44 31.86
N LEU A 70 -24.44 -13.01 32.42
CA LEU A 70 -25.40 -12.25 31.56
C LEU A 70 -25.14 -10.74 31.53
N LEU A 71 -25.00 -10.10 32.71
CA LEU A 71 -24.76 -8.66 32.79
C LEU A 71 -23.36 -8.28 32.29
N GLY A 72 -22.34 -9.11 32.57
CA GLY A 72 -21.00 -8.91 32.06
C GLY A 72 -20.94 -8.97 30.53
N ARG A 73 -21.67 -9.89 29.89
CA ARG A 73 -21.72 -9.98 28.42
C ARG A 73 -22.43 -8.79 27.79
N ILE A 74 -23.52 -8.28 28.39
CA ILE A 74 -24.20 -7.08 27.87
C ILE A 74 -23.29 -5.85 27.94
N ASP A 75 -22.58 -5.66 29.06
CA ASP A 75 -21.67 -4.52 29.22
C ASP A 75 -20.47 -4.61 28.26
N LEU A 76 -19.93 -5.81 28.05
CA LEU A 76 -18.86 -6.05 27.05
C LEU A 76 -19.36 -5.81 25.61
N LEU A 77 -20.59 -6.17 25.29
CA LEU A 77 -21.17 -5.92 23.96
C LEU A 77 -21.42 -4.42 23.73
N GLN A 78 -21.88 -3.71 24.76
CA GLN A 78 -22.09 -2.26 24.70
C GLN A 78 -20.77 -1.51 24.60
N SER A 79 -19.77 -1.88 25.41
CA SER A 79 -18.39 -1.40 25.31
C SER A 79 -17.82 -1.63 23.92
N LYS A 80 -17.97 -2.83 23.36
CA LYS A 80 -17.52 -3.14 22.00
C LYS A 80 -18.16 -2.23 20.94
N GLN A 81 -19.47 -1.98 21.00
CA GLN A 81 -20.15 -1.08 20.07
C GLN A 81 -19.66 0.37 20.19
N ILE A 82 -19.47 0.85 21.43
CA ILE A 82 -18.93 2.20 21.67
C ILE A 82 -17.51 2.30 21.11
N VAL A 83 -16.66 1.29 21.34
CA VAL A 83 -15.30 1.23 20.82
C VAL A 83 -15.26 1.20 19.29
N GLU A 84 -16.11 0.41 18.64
CA GLU A 84 -16.22 0.38 17.19
C GLU A 84 -16.59 1.75 16.61
N ASN A 85 -17.53 2.46 17.25
CA ASN A 85 -17.91 3.81 16.86
C ASN A 85 -16.75 4.82 17.04
N GLU A 86 -16.02 4.77 18.15
CA GLU A 86 -14.85 5.64 18.37
C GLU A 86 -13.71 5.34 17.39
N ILE A 87 -13.47 4.06 17.06
CA ILE A 87 -12.50 3.66 16.03
C ILE A 87 -12.91 4.23 14.66
N GLU A 88 -14.20 4.20 14.32
CA GLU A 88 -14.70 4.78 13.07
C GLU A 88 -14.49 6.31 13.04
N VAL A 89 -14.76 6.99 14.16
CA VAL A 89 -14.49 8.43 14.31
C VAL A 89 -13.00 8.74 14.18
N LEU A 90 -12.12 7.93 14.79
CA LEU A 90 -10.67 8.06 14.66
C LEU A 90 -10.18 7.84 13.22
N LYS A 91 -10.79 6.90 12.49
CA LYS A 91 -10.52 6.65 11.07
C LYS A 91 -11.16 7.69 10.15
N SER A 92 -11.89 8.66 10.68
CA SER A 92 -12.55 9.68 9.87
C SER A 92 -11.54 10.54 9.12
N ARG A 93 -11.95 10.99 7.93
CA ARG A 93 -11.16 11.90 7.08
C ARG A 93 -10.77 13.18 7.82
N LYS A 94 -11.59 13.65 8.76
CA LYS A 94 -11.34 14.90 9.49
C LYS A 94 -10.09 14.81 10.38
N ILE A 95 -9.94 13.73 11.14
CA ILE A 95 -8.78 13.54 12.02
C ILE A 95 -7.54 13.27 11.20
N ILE A 96 -7.64 12.43 10.16
CA ILE A 96 -6.54 12.17 9.24
C ILE A 96 -6.07 13.47 8.55
N ASN A 97 -6.99 14.31 8.09
CA ASN A 97 -6.66 15.60 7.49
C ASN A 97 -5.97 16.54 8.49
N ALA A 98 -6.38 16.54 9.76
CA ALA A 98 -5.71 17.32 10.81
C ALA A 98 -4.25 16.86 11.00
N VAL A 99 -4.01 15.55 11.07
CA VAL A 99 -2.67 14.97 11.20
C VAL A 99 -1.79 15.26 9.97
N VAL A 100 -2.35 15.11 8.76
CA VAL A 100 -1.65 15.40 7.50
C VAL A 100 -1.26 16.88 7.41
N ASN A 101 -2.12 17.79 7.89
CA ASN A 101 -1.84 19.22 7.93
C ASN A 101 -0.80 19.58 9.00
N GLU A 102 -0.84 18.95 10.17
CA GLU A 102 0.13 19.19 11.25
C GLU A 102 1.53 18.72 10.86
N LEU A 103 1.65 17.52 10.27
CA LEU A 103 2.92 16.99 9.76
C LEU A 103 3.32 17.53 8.37
N SER A 104 2.51 18.41 7.76
CA SER A 104 2.76 18.97 6.42
C SER A 104 3.01 17.91 5.33
N LEU A 105 2.34 16.76 5.43
CA LEU A 105 2.51 15.59 4.53
C LEU A 105 1.78 15.75 3.19
N TYR A 106 1.04 16.84 2.99
CA TYR A 106 0.24 17.09 1.79
C TYR A 106 1.11 17.44 0.55
N ALA A 107 2.35 17.93 0.72
CA ALA A 107 3.21 18.32 -0.39
C ALA A 107 4.68 17.97 -0.12
N PRO A 108 5.37 17.24 -1.02
CA PRO A 108 6.81 17.02 -0.92
C PRO A 108 7.57 18.28 -1.34
N VAL A 109 8.38 18.84 -0.42
CA VAL A 109 9.30 19.93 -0.76
C VAL A 109 10.61 19.34 -1.29
N ILE A 110 11.11 19.85 -2.42
CA ILE A 110 12.38 19.42 -3.03
C ILE A 110 13.31 20.64 -3.10
N ARG A 111 14.57 20.46 -2.69
CA ARG A 111 15.58 21.52 -2.80
C ARG A 111 16.30 21.39 -4.14
N THR A 112 16.21 22.42 -4.99
CA THR A 112 16.83 22.47 -6.32
C THR A 112 18.33 22.83 -6.23
N SER A 113 19.11 22.03 -5.50
CA SER A 113 20.55 22.22 -5.39
C SER A 113 21.26 20.91 -5.72
N TYR A 114 21.28 20.59 -7.01
CA TYR A 114 22.13 19.55 -7.63
C TYR A 114 21.99 18.10 -7.14
N SER A 115 21.12 17.82 -6.18
CA SER A 115 20.77 16.48 -5.71
C SER A 115 19.32 16.50 -5.28
N GLU A 116 18.49 15.70 -5.95
CA GLU A 116 17.05 15.56 -5.70
C GLU A 116 16.76 14.86 -4.38
N LYS A 117 17.19 15.44 -3.25
CA LYS A 117 16.83 14.94 -1.93
C LYS A 117 15.50 15.58 -1.53
N LYS A 118 14.49 14.72 -1.34
CA LYS A 118 13.22 15.09 -0.73
C LYS A 118 13.52 15.72 0.63
N ALA A 119 13.05 16.93 0.83
CA ALA A 119 13.49 17.81 1.90
C ALA A 119 12.62 17.65 3.17
N ASN A 120 11.49 16.93 3.09
CA ASN A 120 10.49 16.87 4.16
C ASN A 120 10.90 16.16 5.48
N LEU A 121 12.10 15.61 5.62
CA LEU A 121 12.45 14.81 6.81
C LEU A 121 13.34 15.49 7.86
N ASP A 122 14.12 16.55 7.55
CA ASP A 122 15.11 17.10 8.51
C ASP A 122 15.47 18.58 8.25
N ILE A 123 14.49 19.48 8.12
CA ILE A 123 14.76 20.93 7.99
C ILE A 123 14.14 21.69 9.16
N PRO A 124 14.84 22.62 9.82
CA PRO A 124 14.29 23.46 10.88
C PRO A 124 13.26 24.51 10.39
N ILE A 125 12.80 24.42 9.13
CA ILE A 125 11.91 25.39 8.49
C ILE A 125 10.58 24.69 8.17
N GLN A 126 9.49 25.14 8.80
CA GLN A 126 8.15 24.63 8.53
C GLN A 126 7.53 25.38 7.34
N ILE A 127 7.37 24.71 6.21
CA ILE A 127 6.72 25.27 5.02
C ILE A 127 5.24 24.90 5.07
N LYS A 128 4.38 25.85 5.42
CA LYS A 128 2.93 25.68 5.46
C LYS A 128 2.28 26.35 4.25
N VAL A 129 1.44 25.62 3.54
CA VAL A 129 0.62 26.15 2.46
C VAL A 129 -0.62 26.77 3.09
N TYR A 130 -0.95 28.00 2.69
CA TYR A 130 -2.08 28.76 3.25
C TYR A 130 -3.43 28.04 3.07
N ASN A 131 -3.60 27.32 1.95
CA ASN A 131 -4.78 26.52 1.70
C ASN A 131 -4.43 25.21 0.96
N PRO A 132 -4.29 24.07 1.68
CA PRO A 132 -3.91 22.80 1.09
C PRO A 132 -5.01 22.19 0.20
N ASP A 133 -6.28 22.58 0.37
CA ASP A 133 -7.40 22.07 -0.43
C ASP A 133 -7.40 22.59 -1.87
N LEU A 134 -6.68 23.70 -2.11
CA LEU A 134 -6.49 24.27 -3.44
C LEU A 134 -5.37 23.57 -4.23
N ILE A 135 -4.60 22.68 -3.57
CA ILE A 135 -3.62 21.85 -4.25
C ILE A 135 -4.40 20.82 -5.05
N LYS A 136 -4.72 21.17 -6.29
CA LYS A 136 -5.35 20.28 -7.24
C LYS A 136 -4.43 19.07 -7.39
N ASN A 137 -4.97 17.85 -7.25
CA ASN A 137 -4.30 16.60 -7.64
C ASN A 137 -4.11 16.51 -9.16
N GLU A 138 -3.82 17.63 -9.82
CA GLU A 138 -3.29 17.61 -11.16
C GLU A 138 -1.84 17.17 -11.02
N HIS A 139 -1.49 16.13 -11.78
CA HIS A 139 -0.13 15.81 -12.18
C HIS A 139 0.44 17.03 -12.93
N ASN A 140 0.62 18.15 -12.24
CA ASN A 140 1.37 19.25 -12.77
C ASN A 140 2.82 18.82 -12.62
N GLU A 141 3.37 18.30 -13.72
CA GLU A 141 4.76 17.87 -13.83
C GLU A 141 5.75 19.02 -13.52
N ASN A 142 5.24 20.24 -13.46
CA ASN A 142 6.01 21.44 -13.18
C ASN A 142 5.96 21.81 -11.68
N PRO A 143 7.07 21.67 -10.94
CA PRO A 143 7.14 22.10 -9.55
C PRO A 143 6.90 23.61 -9.45
N ILE A 144 6.08 24.02 -8.48
CA ILE A 144 5.89 25.44 -8.17
C ILE A 144 7.16 25.95 -7.49
N SER A 145 7.96 26.71 -8.23
CA SER A 145 9.17 27.33 -7.69
C SER A 145 8.80 28.48 -6.75
N PHE A 146 9.38 28.48 -5.55
CA PHE A 146 9.34 29.61 -4.63
C PHE A 146 10.77 29.99 -4.27
N THR A 147 11.05 31.29 -4.24
CA THR A 147 12.34 31.81 -3.79
C THR A 147 12.12 32.47 -2.44
N TYR A 148 12.91 32.07 -1.45
CA TYR A 148 12.94 32.78 -0.17
C TYR A 148 13.47 34.18 -0.40
N ASN A 149 12.61 35.18 -0.18
CA ASN A 149 13.00 36.59 -0.23
C ASN A 149 13.20 37.08 1.22
N PRO A 150 14.44 37.18 1.72
CA PRO A 150 14.73 37.82 2.99
C PRO A 150 14.61 39.34 2.82
N LYS A 151 13.39 39.87 2.88
CA LYS A 151 13.16 41.33 2.98
C LYS A 151 12.19 41.61 4.11
N ASN A 152 12.75 42.22 5.16
CA ASN A 152 12.13 42.98 6.27
C ASN A 152 10.93 42.33 6.97
#